data_AF-A0AAD5KE59-F1
#
_entry.id   AF-A0AAD5KE59-F1
#
_cell.length_a   1.000
_cell.length_b   1.000
_cell.length_c   1.000
_cell.angle_alpha   90.00
_cell.angle_beta   90.00
_cell.angle_gamma   90.00
#
_symmetry.space_group_name_H-M   'P 1'
#
loop_
_entity.id
_entity.type
_entity.pdbx_description
1 polymer ?
#
loop_
_entity_poly.entity_id
_entity_poly.type
_entity_poly.pdbx_seq_one_letter_code
_entity_poly.pdbx_strand_id
1 'polypeptide(L)'
;MDIALLKINADEKLPYTAFANSDSVKIGEWVLAVGNPYNLTSTVTAGIVSAKARNLDTSGIQSFIQTDAAVNPGNSGGALVNTRGELIGINTMISSPTGSYTGYSFAVPSNIARKIIEDIMEYGNVQRGILGVEGGELNSKSSKELGISQTEGFYVNKVTKRSGAEKAGLQKGDVIIKLDNQSVATFADLSGYINTKRPNDKVAVTIIREAASCTTNAITPILKVIEDSLGIVKGHLETIHAYTNDQNLVDNMHKKYRRGRAAALNMVITETGAGTAVAKAIPSLDGKLTSNAIRVPVPNGSLVVLNLEVNQTTTIESVNAIIKKSALEVIK
;
A
#
# COMPACT_ATOMS: atom_id res chain seq x y z
N MET A 1 19.72 -2.53 10.78
CA MET A 1 20.54 -2.85 9.60
C MET A 1 21.98 -2.76 10.02
N ASP A 2 22.79 -3.67 9.52
CA ASP A 2 24.19 -3.88 9.91
C ASP A 2 25.11 -2.91 9.13
N ILE A 3 25.16 -1.65 9.58
CA ILE A 3 25.95 -0.59 8.95
C ILE A 3 26.72 0.14 10.06
N ALA A 4 28.02 0.35 9.82
CA ALA A 4 28.90 1.15 10.66
C ALA A 4 29.55 2.25 9.82
N LEU A 5 29.85 3.39 10.45
CA LEU A 5 30.58 4.50 9.84
C LEU A 5 31.93 4.65 10.54
N LEU A 6 33.01 4.65 9.75
CA LEU A 6 34.37 4.85 10.22
C LEU A 6 34.94 6.15 9.67
N LYS A 7 35.76 6.83 10.46
CA LYS A 7 36.51 8.02 10.03
C LYS A 7 37.97 7.66 9.86
N ILE A 8 38.49 7.89 8.66
CA ILE A 8 39.92 7.75 8.34
C ILE A 8 40.53 9.15 8.34
N ASN A 9 41.57 9.36 9.13
CA ASN A 9 42.38 10.58 9.06
C ASN A 9 43.50 10.34 8.04
N ALA A 10 43.42 11.00 6.89
CA ALA A 10 44.42 10.93 5.83
C ALA A 10 44.90 12.34 5.49
N ASP A 11 46.18 12.47 5.17
CA ASP A 11 46.79 13.75 4.81
C ASP A 11 46.40 14.21 3.39
N GLU A 12 45.87 13.28 2.59
CA GLU A 12 45.46 13.49 1.20
C GLU A 12 44.01 13.09 0.94
N LYS A 13 43.42 13.65 -0.11
CA LYS A 13 42.05 13.31 -0.52
C LYS A 13 42.02 11.91 -1.12
N LEU A 14 41.31 11.00 -0.47
CA LEU A 14 41.13 9.63 -0.96
C LEU A 14 40.11 9.55 -2.11
N PRO A 15 40.28 8.61 -3.06
CA PRO A 15 39.28 8.32 -4.08
C PRO A 15 38.01 7.75 -3.43
N TYR A 16 36.85 8.01 -4.03
CA TYR A 16 35.54 7.57 -3.55
C TYR A 16 34.62 7.17 -4.70
N THR A 17 33.56 6.41 -4.39
CA THR A 17 32.48 6.10 -5.34
C THR A 17 31.24 6.92 -5.01
N ALA A 18 30.45 7.23 -6.05
CA ALA A 18 29.17 7.90 -5.91
C ALA A 18 28.07 6.89 -5.58
N PHE A 19 27.12 7.28 -4.73
CA PHE A 19 25.91 6.50 -4.50
C PHE A 19 24.92 6.66 -5.67
N ALA A 20 24.49 5.55 -6.24
CA ALA A 20 23.33 5.51 -7.13
C ALA A 20 22.01 5.47 -6.33
N ASN A 21 20.89 5.67 -7.04
CA ASN A 21 19.55 5.46 -6.49
C ASN A 21 19.17 3.98 -6.58
N SER A 22 19.21 3.25 -5.45
CA SER A 22 18.87 1.82 -5.40
C SER A 22 17.41 1.51 -5.80
N ASP A 23 16.51 2.47 -5.73
CA ASP A 23 15.10 2.27 -6.09
C ASP A 23 14.94 2.12 -7.62
N SER A 24 15.81 2.77 -8.38
CA SER A 24 15.85 2.69 -9.85
C SER A 24 16.47 1.41 -10.42
N VAL A 25 17.17 0.64 -9.58
CA VAL A 25 17.79 -0.62 -9.96
C VAL A 25 16.73 -1.64 -10.35
N LYS A 26 16.94 -2.36 -11.46
CA LYS A 26 16.02 -3.37 -11.98
C LYS A 26 16.57 -4.78 -11.84
N ILE A 27 15.66 -5.73 -11.70
CA ILE A 27 15.98 -7.16 -11.77
C ILE A 27 16.56 -7.47 -13.16
N GLY A 28 17.65 -8.23 -13.20
CA GLY A 28 18.40 -8.56 -14.41
C GLY A 28 19.50 -7.57 -14.77
N GLU A 29 19.65 -6.44 -14.06
CA GLU A 29 20.78 -5.54 -14.27
C GLU A 29 22.09 -6.16 -13.79
N TRP A 30 23.15 -5.97 -14.59
CA TRP A 30 24.51 -6.39 -14.26
C TRP A 30 25.07 -5.62 -13.06
N VAL A 31 25.71 -6.36 -12.17
CA VAL A 31 26.35 -5.83 -10.96
C VAL A 31 27.70 -6.47 -10.74
N LEU A 32 28.58 -5.72 -10.08
CA LEU A 32 29.86 -6.20 -9.60
C LEU A 32 29.88 -6.12 -8.08
N ALA A 33 30.24 -7.22 -7.41
CA ALA A 33 30.54 -7.23 -5.99
C ALA A 33 32.05 -7.11 -5.80
N VAL A 34 32.47 -6.17 -4.97
CA VAL A 34 33.88 -5.87 -4.69
C VAL A 34 34.12 -6.02 -3.19
N GLY A 35 35.14 -6.78 -2.82
CA GLY A 35 35.51 -7.00 -1.42
C GLY A 35 36.87 -7.66 -1.26
N ASN A 36 37.20 -8.09 -0.05
CA ASN A 36 38.47 -8.76 0.24
C ASN A 36 38.22 -10.13 0.89
N PRO A 37 37.68 -11.10 0.14
CA PRO A 37 37.45 -12.43 0.67
C PRO A 37 38.76 -13.10 1.06
N TYR A 38 38.81 -13.71 2.25
CA TYR A 38 39.95 -14.49 2.74
C TYR A 38 41.32 -13.75 2.76
N ASN A 39 41.32 -12.41 2.88
CA ASN A 39 42.53 -11.56 2.78
C ASN A 39 43.31 -11.72 1.47
N LEU A 40 42.68 -12.22 0.42
CA LEU A 40 43.22 -12.27 -0.94
C LEU A 40 42.93 -10.90 -1.57
N THR A 41 43.92 -10.01 -1.55
CA THR A 41 43.95 -8.68 -2.21
C THR A 41 42.77 -8.42 -3.17
N SER A 42 41.82 -7.59 -2.75
CA SER A 42 40.65 -7.06 -3.51
C SER A 42 40.13 -7.95 -4.65
N THR A 43 39.09 -8.74 -4.38
CA THR A 43 38.39 -9.58 -5.36
C THR A 43 37.16 -8.87 -5.93
N VAL A 44 36.96 -9.03 -7.24
CA VAL A 44 35.76 -8.59 -7.95
C VAL A 44 35.02 -9.80 -8.51
N THR A 45 33.72 -9.88 -8.27
CA THR A 45 32.84 -10.90 -8.84
C THR A 45 31.69 -10.23 -9.58
N ALA A 46 31.21 -10.86 -10.64
CA ALA A 46 30.11 -10.34 -11.45
C ALA A 46 28.86 -11.21 -11.28
N GLY A 47 27.71 -10.57 -11.41
CA GLY A 47 26.40 -11.21 -11.43
C GLY A 47 25.34 -10.23 -11.90
N ILE A 48 24.09 -10.54 -11.59
CA ILE A 48 22.93 -9.69 -11.84
C ILE A 48 22.16 -9.43 -10.55
N VAL A 49 21.27 -8.45 -10.58
CA VAL A 49 20.21 -8.32 -9.57
C VAL A 49 19.20 -9.43 -9.79
N SER A 50 19.19 -10.41 -8.90
CA SER A 50 18.28 -11.57 -8.99
C SER A 50 16.89 -11.25 -8.42
N ALA A 51 16.80 -10.41 -7.40
CA ALA A 51 15.53 -9.96 -6.81
C ALA A 51 15.71 -8.68 -5.97
N LYS A 52 14.60 -8.02 -5.64
CA LYS A 52 14.53 -6.87 -4.71
C LYS A 52 13.57 -7.18 -3.57
N ALA A 53 13.66 -6.41 -2.49
CA ALA A 53 12.76 -6.46 -1.34
C ALA A 53 12.61 -7.85 -0.71
N ARG A 54 13.68 -8.66 -0.71
CA ARG A 54 13.66 -9.97 -0.07
C ARG A 54 13.71 -9.83 1.44
N ASN A 55 12.69 -10.37 2.12
CA ASN A 55 12.72 -10.56 3.56
C ASN A 55 13.30 -11.95 3.86
N LEU A 56 14.38 -11.99 4.65
CA LEU A 56 15.12 -13.23 4.95
C LEU A 56 14.87 -13.75 6.36
N ASP A 57 14.23 -12.95 7.21
CA ASP A 57 14.00 -13.30 8.60
C ASP A 57 12.54 -13.04 9.03
N THR A 58 12.09 -13.85 9.98
CA THR A 58 10.80 -13.72 10.68
C THR A 58 10.86 -12.69 11.81
N SER A 59 12.06 -12.33 12.27
CA SER A 59 12.27 -11.51 13.47
C SER A 59 12.72 -10.06 13.20
N GLY A 60 13.08 -9.72 11.96
CA GLY A 60 13.57 -8.40 11.61
C GLY A 60 13.39 -8.08 10.13
N ILE A 61 12.66 -7.01 9.86
CA ILE A 61 12.29 -6.62 8.51
C ILE A 61 13.45 -5.86 7.86
N GLN A 62 14.12 -6.49 6.91
CA GLN A 62 15.22 -5.87 6.17
C GLN A 62 15.00 -6.13 4.68
N SER A 63 14.81 -5.06 3.89
CA SER A 63 14.70 -5.14 2.44
C SER A 63 16.11 -5.18 1.84
N PHE A 64 16.49 -6.33 1.26
CA PHE A 64 17.77 -6.51 0.59
C PHE A 64 17.65 -6.51 -0.93
N ILE A 65 18.74 -6.14 -1.60
CA ILE A 65 19.01 -6.49 -2.99
C ILE A 65 19.60 -7.89 -3.00
N GLN A 66 18.98 -8.82 -3.74
CA GLN A 66 19.52 -10.15 -3.96
C GLN A 66 20.34 -10.17 -5.25
N THR A 67 21.50 -10.82 -5.23
CA THR A 67 22.36 -11.02 -6.39
C THR A 67 22.97 -12.42 -6.40
N ASP A 68 23.30 -12.90 -7.60
CA ASP A 68 24.09 -14.10 -7.86
C ASP A 68 25.58 -13.75 -8.14
N ALA A 69 25.99 -12.51 -7.89
CA ALA A 69 27.41 -12.20 -7.75
C ALA A 69 27.96 -13.00 -6.56
N ALA A 70 29.09 -13.66 -6.77
CA ALA A 70 29.71 -14.50 -5.75
C ALA A 70 30.20 -13.65 -4.57
N VAL A 71 29.52 -13.77 -3.44
CA VAL A 71 29.88 -13.12 -2.17
C VAL A 71 30.24 -14.23 -1.19
N ASN A 72 31.44 -14.18 -0.65
CA ASN A 72 31.94 -15.08 0.40
C ASN A 72 32.38 -14.28 1.64
N PRO A 73 32.58 -14.92 2.80
CA PRO A 73 33.16 -14.27 3.98
C PRO A 73 34.39 -13.40 3.63
N GLY A 74 34.39 -12.15 4.11
CA GLY A 74 35.37 -11.10 3.75
C GLY A 74 34.91 -10.12 2.66
N ASN A 75 33.80 -10.41 1.96
CA ASN A 75 33.13 -9.40 1.12
C ASN A 75 32.12 -8.53 1.87
N SER A 76 31.73 -8.90 3.09
CA SER A 76 30.78 -8.11 3.90
C SER A 76 31.36 -6.73 4.20
N GLY A 77 30.53 -5.70 4.08
CA GLY A 77 30.95 -4.28 4.09
C GLY A 77 31.48 -3.79 2.75
N GLY A 78 31.75 -4.69 1.79
CA GLY A 78 32.20 -4.36 0.43
C GLY A 78 31.08 -3.78 -0.44
N ALA A 79 31.47 -3.24 -1.60
CA ALA A 79 30.57 -2.54 -2.50
C ALA A 79 29.83 -3.51 -3.43
N LEU A 80 28.55 -3.27 -3.66
CA LEU A 80 27.81 -3.76 -4.82
C LEU A 80 27.58 -2.56 -5.75
N VAL A 81 28.15 -2.62 -6.95
CA VAL A 81 28.12 -1.51 -7.92
C VAL A 81 27.46 -1.92 -9.23
N ASN A 82 26.87 -0.94 -9.92
CA ASN A 82 26.37 -1.14 -11.28
C ASN A 82 27.52 -1.05 -12.32
N THR A 83 27.19 -1.20 -13.61
CA THR A 83 28.17 -1.14 -14.72
C THR A 83 28.86 0.21 -14.90
N ARG A 84 28.38 1.27 -14.23
CA ARG A 84 29.03 2.60 -14.18
C ARG A 84 29.95 2.78 -12.97
N GLY A 85 30.06 1.77 -12.11
CA GLY A 85 30.85 1.83 -10.88
C GLY A 85 30.17 2.61 -9.73
N GLU A 86 28.90 2.94 -9.87
CA GLU A 86 28.12 3.63 -8.82
C GLU A 86 27.61 2.62 -7.79
N LEU A 87 27.69 2.99 -6.51
CA LEU A 87 27.26 2.14 -5.40
C LEU A 87 25.74 2.00 -5.35
N ILE A 88 25.27 0.77 -5.55
CA ILE A 88 23.83 0.41 -5.45
C ILE A 88 23.50 -0.35 -4.16
N GLY A 89 24.50 -0.88 -3.46
CA GLY A 89 24.32 -1.51 -2.16
C GLY A 89 25.63 -1.87 -1.46
N ILE A 90 25.52 -2.28 -0.19
CA ILE A 90 26.62 -2.78 0.64
C ILE A 90 26.43 -4.28 0.86
N ASN A 91 27.38 -5.11 0.46
CA ASN A 91 27.32 -6.56 0.65
C ASN A 91 27.25 -6.87 2.16
N THR A 92 26.33 -7.74 2.57
CA THR A 92 26.07 -7.97 4.00
C THR A 92 26.09 -9.44 4.36
N MET A 93 25.35 -10.28 3.63
CA MET A 93 25.17 -11.69 3.99
C MET A 93 24.92 -12.58 2.78
N ILE A 94 25.00 -13.89 3.00
CA ILE A 94 24.59 -14.93 2.06
C ILE A 94 23.57 -15.85 2.73
N SER A 95 22.72 -16.49 1.93
CA SER A 95 21.90 -17.61 2.40
C SER A 95 22.57 -18.91 1.96
N SER A 96 23.15 -19.64 2.91
CA SER A 96 23.87 -20.88 2.63
C SER A 96 23.83 -21.86 3.81
N PRO A 97 23.52 -23.15 3.59
CA PRO A 97 23.65 -24.19 4.61
C PRO A 97 25.10 -24.48 5.02
N THR A 98 26.07 -24.19 4.14
CA THR A 98 27.49 -24.56 4.33
C THR A 98 28.37 -23.39 4.75
N GLY A 99 27.82 -22.16 4.76
CA GLY A 99 28.59 -20.94 5.02
C GLY A 99 29.40 -20.43 3.83
N SER A 100 29.32 -21.10 2.67
CA SER A 100 29.95 -20.69 1.41
C SER A 100 28.91 -20.26 0.38
N TYR A 101 29.30 -19.44 -0.59
CA TYR A 101 28.41 -19.01 -1.67
C TYR A 101 27.75 -20.19 -2.42
N THR A 102 26.44 -20.11 -2.63
CA THR A 102 25.62 -21.13 -3.33
C THR A 102 24.62 -20.53 -4.32
N GLY A 103 24.74 -19.26 -4.68
CA GLY A 103 23.80 -18.58 -5.60
C GLY A 103 23.01 -17.42 -5.00
N TYR A 104 23.07 -17.22 -3.68
CA TYR A 104 22.18 -16.29 -2.97
C TYR A 104 22.97 -15.33 -2.07
N SER A 105 23.26 -14.15 -2.61
CA SER A 105 23.95 -13.06 -1.92
C SER A 105 23.01 -11.88 -1.69
N PHE A 106 23.21 -11.14 -0.60
CA PHE A 106 22.35 -10.03 -0.19
C PHE A 106 23.13 -8.77 0.17
N ALA A 107 22.65 -7.64 -0.32
CA ALA A 107 23.21 -6.32 -0.05
C ALA A 107 22.15 -5.35 0.50
N VAL A 108 22.55 -4.53 1.48
CA VAL A 108 21.75 -3.40 1.96
C VAL A 108 21.68 -2.34 0.84
N PRO A 109 20.49 -1.88 0.42
CA PRO A 109 20.34 -0.87 -0.63
C PRO A 109 21.07 0.46 -0.33
N SER A 110 21.66 1.07 -1.36
CA SER A 110 22.43 2.30 -1.25
C SER A 110 21.65 3.47 -0.65
N ASN A 111 20.34 3.61 -0.93
CA ASN A 111 19.52 4.68 -0.35
C ASN A 111 19.39 4.53 1.18
N ILE A 112 19.25 3.30 1.67
CA ILE A 112 19.17 3.04 3.12
C ILE A 112 20.53 3.27 3.77
N ALA A 113 21.61 2.76 3.16
CA ALA A 113 22.97 2.96 3.65
C ALA A 113 23.33 4.46 3.72
N ARG A 114 23.01 5.23 2.65
CA ARG A 114 23.24 6.67 2.59
C ARG A 114 22.55 7.39 3.73
N LYS A 115 21.26 7.14 3.94
CA LYS A 115 20.50 7.74 5.03
C LYS A 115 21.09 7.41 6.39
N ILE A 116 21.44 6.14 6.65
CA ILE A 116 22.04 5.73 7.93
C ILE A 116 23.35 6.49 8.17
N ILE A 117 24.20 6.60 7.14
CA ILE A 117 25.47 7.34 7.22
C ILE A 117 25.22 8.82 7.52
N GLU A 118 24.33 9.47 6.78
CA GLU A 118 23.94 10.86 7.01
C GLU A 118 23.40 11.08 8.42
N ASP A 119 22.53 10.20 8.91
CA ASP A 119 21.95 10.30 10.26
C ASP A 119 23.03 10.16 11.35
N ILE A 120 23.98 9.23 11.18
CA ILE A 120 25.10 9.05 12.12
C ILE A 120 26.01 10.29 12.08
N MET A 121 26.26 10.87 10.91
CA MET A 121 27.09 12.07 10.77
C MET A 121 26.44 13.30 11.41
N GLU A 122 25.12 13.46 11.27
CA GLU A 122 24.40 14.64 11.72
C GLU A 122 23.95 14.55 13.18
N TYR A 123 23.40 13.41 13.59
CA TYR A 123 22.76 13.24 14.90
C TYR A 123 23.51 12.28 15.85
N GLY A 124 24.49 11.53 15.35
CA GLY A 124 25.19 10.48 16.12
C GLY A 124 24.37 9.20 16.31
N ASN A 125 23.12 9.15 15.84
CA ASN A 125 22.25 7.97 15.89
C ASN A 125 21.28 7.92 14.70
N VAL A 126 20.82 6.71 14.36
CA VAL A 126 19.89 6.50 13.24
C VAL A 126 18.47 6.93 13.60
N GLN A 127 17.88 7.82 12.80
CA GLN A 127 16.52 8.31 13.00
C GLN A 127 15.53 7.42 12.24
N ARG A 128 14.54 6.82 12.91
CA ARG A 128 13.55 5.94 12.24
C ARG A 128 12.18 6.59 12.15
N GLY A 129 11.69 6.74 10.92
CA GLY A 129 10.29 7.06 10.66
C GLY A 129 9.39 5.84 10.91
N ILE A 130 8.17 6.09 11.40
CA ILE A 130 7.09 5.10 11.47
C ILE A 130 5.83 5.70 10.88
N LEU A 131 5.07 4.90 10.12
CA LEU A 131 3.78 5.32 9.60
C LEU A 131 2.70 5.28 10.69
N GLY A 132 2.76 4.27 11.57
CA GLY A 132 1.79 4.03 12.64
C GLY A 132 0.61 3.15 12.23
N VAL A 133 0.88 2.12 11.44
CA VAL A 133 -0.10 1.10 11.03
C VAL A 133 0.37 -0.30 11.44
N GLU A 134 -0.58 -1.13 11.85
CA GLU A 134 -0.40 -2.56 12.11
C GLU A 134 -1.31 -3.33 11.16
N GLY A 135 -0.82 -4.41 10.56
CA GLY A 135 -1.49 -5.02 9.44
C GLY A 135 -0.76 -6.24 8.89
N GLY A 136 -1.19 -6.67 7.70
CA GLY A 136 -0.63 -7.84 7.04
C GLY A 136 -0.61 -7.67 5.53
N GLU A 137 0.25 -8.44 4.88
CA GLU A 137 0.32 -8.52 3.42
C GLU A 137 -0.88 -9.28 2.84
N LEU A 138 -1.40 -8.79 1.73
CA LEU A 138 -2.45 -9.47 0.99
C LEU A 138 -1.88 -10.57 0.09
N ASN A 139 -2.65 -11.66 0.01
CA ASN A 139 -2.49 -12.74 -0.95
C ASN A 139 -3.88 -13.32 -1.26
N SER A 140 -3.98 -14.23 -2.23
CA SER A 140 -5.26 -14.81 -2.64
C SER A 140 -6.07 -15.46 -1.51
N LYS A 141 -5.41 -15.94 -0.45
CA LYS A 141 -6.08 -16.53 0.72
C LYS A 141 -6.60 -15.43 1.66
N SER A 142 -5.73 -14.53 2.12
CA SER A 142 -6.11 -13.46 3.04
C SER A 142 -7.14 -12.51 2.42
N SER A 143 -7.06 -12.26 1.12
CA SER A 143 -8.01 -11.40 0.39
C SER A 143 -9.41 -12.02 0.37
N LYS A 144 -9.53 -13.33 0.16
CA LYS A 144 -10.81 -14.05 0.25
C LYS A 144 -11.39 -14.04 1.67
N GLU A 145 -10.54 -14.26 2.67
CA GLU A 145 -10.96 -14.26 4.09
C GLU A 145 -11.43 -12.87 4.54
N LEU A 146 -10.79 -11.81 4.04
CA LEU A 146 -11.13 -10.42 4.33
C LEU A 146 -12.26 -9.87 3.44
N GLY A 147 -12.65 -10.59 2.39
CA GLY A 147 -13.67 -10.16 1.42
C GLY A 147 -13.22 -8.99 0.55
N ILE A 148 -11.94 -8.93 0.22
CA ILE A 148 -11.29 -7.84 -0.53
C ILE A 148 -10.91 -8.32 -1.93
N SER A 149 -11.08 -7.46 -2.92
CA SER A 149 -10.76 -7.78 -4.33
C SER A 149 -9.27 -7.77 -4.66
N GLN A 150 -8.47 -6.95 -3.97
CA GLN A 150 -7.03 -6.82 -4.15
C GLN A 150 -6.31 -8.06 -3.59
N THR A 151 -5.40 -8.64 -4.37
CA THR A 151 -4.57 -9.78 -3.95
C THR A 151 -3.16 -9.40 -3.49
N GLU A 152 -2.80 -8.12 -3.61
CA GLU A 152 -1.49 -7.56 -3.26
C GLU A 152 -1.70 -6.24 -2.51
N GLY A 153 -0.68 -5.83 -1.74
CA GLY A 153 -0.70 -4.62 -0.92
C GLY A 153 -0.68 -4.93 0.57
N PHE A 154 -0.66 -3.86 1.38
CA PHE A 154 -0.63 -3.97 2.84
C PHE A 154 -1.99 -3.60 3.43
N TYR A 155 -2.69 -4.61 3.97
CA TYR A 155 -3.95 -4.44 4.66
C TYR A 155 -3.75 -3.87 6.07
N VAL A 156 -4.39 -2.75 6.36
CA VAL A 156 -4.35 -2.09 7.66
C VAL A 156 -5.39 -2.71 8.59
N ASN A 157 -4.94 -3.44 9.62
CA ASN A 157 -5.80 -4.00 10.65
C ASN A 157 -6.04 -3.01 11.80
N LYS A 158 -5.05 -2.15 12.08
CA LYS A 158 -5.12 -1.16 13.15
C LYS A 158 -4.25 0.05 12.82
N VAL A 159 -4.73 1.22 13.20
CA VAL A 159 -3.99 2.48 13.12
C VAL A 159 -3.65 2.91 14.54
N THR A 160 -2.37 3.22 14.77
CA THR A 160 -1.88 3.67 16.07
C THR A 160 -2.38 5.09 16.32
N LYS A 161 -2.94 5.35 17.51
CA LYS A 161 -3.41 6.69 17.90
C LYS A 161 -2.25 7.69 17.92
N ARG A 162 -2.54 8.94 17.57
CA ARG A 162 -1.62 10.09 17.47
C ARG A 162 -0.48 9.89 16.45
N SER A 163 -0.58 8.91 15.56
CA SER A 163 0.40 8.63 14.52
C SER A 163 0.22 9.51 13.28
N GLY A 164 1.21 9.47 12.36
CA GLY A 164 1.06 10.08 11.04
C GLY A 164 -0.10 9.48 10.24
N ALA A 165 -0.28 8.16 10.30
CA ALA A 165 -1.38 7.46 9.65
C ALA A 165 -2.76 7.92 10.14
N GLU A 166 -2.97 8.07 11.45
CA GLU A 166 -4.25 8.56 12.00
C GLU A 166 -4.52 10.00 11.54
N LYS A 167 -3.51 10.87 11.61
CA LYS A 167 -3.61 12.26 11.14
C LYS A 167 -3.92 12.36 9.65
N ALA A 168 -3.45 11.41 8.85
CA ALA A 168 -3.73 11.30 7.42
C ALA A 168 -5.09 10.65 7.12
N GLY A 169 -5.82 10.18 8.13
CA GLY A 169 -7.15 9.59 7.95
C GLY A 169 -7.14 8.13 7.49
N LEU A 170 -6.01 7.42 7.62
CA LEU A 170 -5.97 5.96 7.43
C LEU A 170 -6.82 5.28 8.51
N GLN A 171 -7.44 4.16 8.13
CA GLN A 171 -8.37 3.42 8.96
C GLN A 171 -8.17 1.91 8.80
N LYS A 172 -8.74 1.15 9.74
CA LYS A 172 -8.83 -0.31 9.60
C LYS A 172 -9.64 -0.62 8.34
N GLY A 173 -9.15 -1.55 7.52
CA GLY A 173 -9.78 -1.92 6.26
C GLY A 173 -9.11 -1.34 5.03
N ASP A 174 -8.25 -0.33 5.20
CA ASP A 174 -7.49 0.25 4.09
C ASP A 174 -6.44 -0.72 3.57
N VAL A 175 -6.25 -0.74 2.26
CA VAL A 175 -5.15 -1.45 1.59
C VAL A 175 -4.18 -0.42 1.04
N ILE A 176 -2.98 -0.35 1.59
CA ILE A 176 -1.90 0.51 1.07
C ILE A 176 -1.30 -0.15 -0.16
N ILE A 177 -1.36 0.54 -1.30
CA ILE A 177 -0.87 0.05 -2.60
C ILE A 177 0.30 0.86 -3.15
N LYS A 178 0.55 2.06 -2.61
CA LYS A 178 1.64 2.93 -3.06
C LYS A 178 2.10 3.89 -1.96
N LEU A 179 3.40 4.13 -1.91
CA LEU A 179 4.04 5.19 -1.11
C LEU A 179 4.85 6.08 -2.05
N ASP A 180 4.47 7.35 -2.16
CA ASP A 180 4.97 8.29 -3.16
C ASP A 180 4.94 7.69 -4.59
N ASN A 181 6.11 7.33 -5.13
CA ASN A 181 6.25 6.72 -6.44
C ASN A 181 6.50 5.20 -6.40
N GLN A 182 6.59 4.59 -5.22
CA GLN A 182 6.87 3.17 -5.05
C GLN A 182 5.59 2.38 -4.82
N SER A 183 5.33 1.39 -5.69
CA SER A 183 4.26 0.41 -5.49
C SER A 183 4.55 -0.45 -4.27
N VAL A 184 3.50 -0.76 -3.52
CA VAL A 184 3.54 -1.63 -2.35
C VAL A 184 2.73 -2.88 -2.70
N ALA A 185 3.43 -3.97 -3.00
CA ALA A 185 2.80 -5.28 -3.17
C ALA A 185 2.93 -6.12 -1.89
N THR A 186 4.06 -5.95 -1.20
CA THR A 186 4.43 -6.75 -0.03
C THR A 186 4.67 -5.88 1.20
N PHE A 187 4.73 -6.50 2.38
CA PHE A 187 5.14 -5.79 3.59
C PHE A 187 6.60 -5.33 3.54
N ALA A 188 7.46 -6.05 2.82
CA ALA A 188 8.85 -5.68 2.62
C ALA A 188 8.99 -4.37 1.82
N ASP A 189 8.11 -4.14 0.83
CA ASP A 189 8.07 -2.88 0.08
C ASP A 189 7.71 -1.70 1.00
N LEU A 190 6.64 -1.85 1.79
CA LEU A 190 6.17 -0.82 2.71
C LEU A 190 7.24 -0.46 3.75
N SER A 191 7.74 -1.48 4.46
CA SER A 191 8.74 -1.29 5.52
C SER A 191 10.07 -0.80 4.96
N GLY A 192 10.52 -1.34 3.83
CA GLY A 192 11.73 -0.93 3.13
C GLY A 192 11.68 0.56 2.78
N TYR A 193 10.55 1.02 2.23
CA TYR A 193 10.38 2.43 1.92
C TYR A 193 10.33 3.32 3.16
N ILE A 194 9.52 2.97 4.15
CA ILE A 194 9.39 3.77 5.39
C ILE A 194 10.73 3.86 6.15
N ASN A 195 11.57 2.82 6.08
CA ASN A 195 12.92 2.85 6.66
C ASN A 195 13.86 3.89 6.00
N THR A 196 13.56 4.35 4.78
CA THR A 196 14.28 5.45 4.12
C THR A 196 13.85 6.84 4.61
N LYS A 197 12.82 6.92 5.47
CA LYS A 197 12.25 8.19 5.91
C LYS A 197 12.70 8.55 7.32
N ARG A 198 12.83 9.85 7.58
CA ARG A 198 13.06 10.44 8.90
C ARG A 198 11.73 10.82 9.55
N PRO A 199 11.70 11.02 10.88
CA PRO A 199 10.54 11.63 11.53
C PRO A 199 10.17 12.95 10.87
N ASN A 200 8.85 13.18 10.69
CA ASN A 200 8.26 14.35 10.03
C ASN A 200 8.41 14.44 8.50
N ASP A 201 9.07 13.48 7.85
CA ASP A 201 9.00 13.38 6.39
C ASP A 201 7.54 13.19 5.94
N LYS A 202 7.16 13.91 4.87
CA LYS A 202 5.85 13.73 4.24
C LYS A 202 5.95 12.61 3.21
N VAL A 203 5.02 11.68 3.29
CA VAL A 203 4.88 10.55 2.35
C VAL A 203 3.45 10.55 1.85
N ALA A 204 3.27 10.61 0.54
CA ALA A 204 1.96 10.40 -0.09
C ALA A 204 1.61 8.91 -0.02
N VAL A 205 0.46 8.58 0.55
CA VAL A 205 0.00 7.19 0.70
C VAL A 205 -1.21 6.98 -0.18
N THR A 206 -1.10 6.10 -1.18
CA THR A 206 -2.25 5.69 -1.98
C THR A 206 -2.86 4.43 -1.37
N ILE A 207 -4.16 4.50 -1.09
CA ILE A 207 -4.92 3.40 -0.50
C ILE A 207 -6.09 2.99 -1.38
N ILE A 208 -6.55 1.76 -1.19
CA ILE A 208 -7.88 1.29 -1.61
C ILE A 208 -8.70 1.06 -0.34
N ARG A 209 -9.89 1.66 -0.30
CA ARG A 209 -10.86 1.48 0.78
C ARG A 209 -12.15 0.94 0.18
N GLU A 210 -12.47 -0.31 0.49
CA GLU A 210 -13.65 -0.98 -0.06
C GLU A 210 -14.89 -0.70 0.80
N ALA A 211 -15.98 -0.31 0.14
CA ALA A 211 -17.27 0.01 0.75
C ALA A 211 -18.28 -1.16 0.66
N ALA A 212 -17.82 -2.41 0.57
CA ALA A 212 -18.60 -3.66 0.58
C ALA A 212 -19.40 -4.03 -0.69
N SER A 213 -19.82 -3.09 -1.54
CA SER A 213 -20.52 -3.42 -2.81
C SER A 213 -20.16 -2.47 -3.96
N CYS A 214 -20.51 -2.84 -5.20
CA CYS A 214 -20.29 -1.98 -6.36
C CYS A 214 -21.03 -0.63 -6.25
N THR A 215 -22.25 -0.62 -5.72
CA THR A 215 -23.08 0.59 -5.56
C THR A 215 -22.55 1.51 -4.48
N THR A 216 -22.15 0.95 -3.34
CA THR A 216 -21.52 1.70 -2.25
C THR A 216 -20.14 2.22 -2.65
N ASN A 217 -19.33 1.44 -3.37
CA ASN A 217 -18.06 1.89 -3.95
C ASN A 217 -18.27 3.05 -4.93
N ALA A 218 -19.33 3.01 -5.74
CA ALA A 218 -19.62 4.06 -6.71
C ALA A 218 -20.06 5.38 -6.03
N ILE A 219 -20.87 5.32 -4.98
CA ILE A 219 -21.38 6.53 -4.31
C ILE A 219 -20.46 7.11 -3.25
N THR A 220 -19.57 6.29 -2.65
CA THR A 220 -18.68 6.75 -1.57
C THR A 220 -17.83 7.96 -1.99
N PRO A 221 -17.17 7.99 -3.17
CA PRO A 221 -16.43 9.17 -3.62
C PRO A 221 -17.32 10.40 -3.78
N ILE A 222 -18.53 10.24 -4.31
CA ILE A 222 -19.48 11.35 -4.48
C ILE A 222 -19.91 11.90 -3.13
N LEU A 223 -20.30 11.03 -2.20
CA LEU A 223 -20.69 11.43 -0.84
C LEU A 223 -19.55 12.12 -0.09
N LYS A 224 -18.30 11.68 -0.29
CA LYS A 224 -17.13 12.32 0.29
C LYS A 224 -16.93 13.74 -0.24
N VAL A 225 -17.02 13.92 -1.55
CA VAL A 225 -16.91 15.25 -2.19
C VAL A 225 -18.01 16.20 -1.69
N ILE A 226 -19.25 15.72 -1.60
CA ILE A 226 -20.38 16.53 -1.12
C ILE A 226 -20.24 16.85 0.38
N GLU A 227 -19.86 15.89 1.20
CA GLU A 227 -19.59 16.11 2.63
C GLU A 227 -18.51 17.16 2.84
N ASP A 228 -17.38 17.06 2.13
CA ASP A 228 -16.26 17.98 2.29
C ASP A 228 -16.56 19.40 1.77
N SER A 229 -17.39 19.50 0.73
CA SER A 229 -17.68 20.79 0.08
C SER A 229 -18.89 21.51 0.67
N LEU A 230 -19.96 20.77 0.99
CA LEU A 230 -21.28 21.31 1.33
C LEU A 230 -21.76 20.92 2.74
N GLY A 231 -21.20 19.85 3.32
CA GLY A 231 -21.58 19.30 4.62
C GLY A 231 -22.97 18.65 4.61
N ILE A 232 -23.03 17.34 4.72
CA ILE A 232 -24.27 16.56 4.73
C ILE A 232 -24.88 16.57 6.14
N VAL A 233 -26.15 16.97 6.23
CA VAL A 233 -26.96 16.94 7.45
C VAL A 233 -27.58 15.57 7.63
N LYS A 234 -28.26 15.08 6.59
CA LYS A 234 -28.87 13.75 6.52
C LYS A 234 -29.06 13.35 5.06
N GLY A 235 -29.27 12.07 4.82
CA GLY A 235 -29.52 11.57 3.47
C GLY A 235 -30.25 10.23 3.42
N HIS A 236 -30.71 9.92 2.21
CA HIS A 236 -31.28 8.63 1.84
C HIS A 236 -30.54 8.06 0.62
N LEU A 237 -30.11 6.81 0.73
CA LEU A 237 -29.47 6.04 -0.34
C LEU A 237 -30.44 4.97 -0.84
N GLU A 238 -30.81 5.04 -2.10
CA GLU A 238 -31.61 4.01 -2.75
C GLU A 238 -30.76 3.24 -3.75
N THR A 239 -30.38 2.00 -3.40
CA THR A 239 -29.54 1.16 -4.26
C THR A 239 -30.40 0.22 -5.09
N ILE A 240 -30.27 0.29 -6.41
CA ILE A 240 -30.99 -0.57 -7.33
C ILE A 240 -30.02 -1.61 -7.89
N HIS A 241 -30.41 -2.87 -7.83
CA HIS A 241 -29.60 -3.99 -8.30
C HIS A 241 -30.44 -4.97 -9.11
N ALA A 242 -29.82 -5.60 -10.11
CA ALA A 242 -30.34 -6.85 -10.65
C ALA A 242 -30.60 -7.85 -9.51
N TYR A 243 -31.70 -8.61 -9.59
CA TYR A 243 -31.90 -9.70 -8.65
C TYR A 243 -30.82 -10.77 -8.86
N THR A 244 -30.29 -11.31 -7.77
CA THR A 244 -29.26 -12.36 -7.79
C THR A 244 -29.78 -13.60 -7.07
N ASN A 245 -29.21 -14.78 -7.38
CA ASN A 245 -29.69 -16.07 -6.87
C ASN A 245 -29.36 -16.31 -5.38
N ASP A 246 -28.42 -15.54 -4.83
CA ASP A 246 -27.89 -15.61 -3.47
C ASP A 246 -28.66 -14.74 -2.46
N GLN A 247 -29.61 -13.93 -2.92
CA GLN A 247 -30.36 -13.00 -2.07
C GLN A 247 -31.84 -13.38 -2.01
N ASN A 248 -32.33 -13.61 -0.79
CA ASN A 248 -33.72 -14.00 -0.56
C ASN A 248 -34.68 -12.88 -0.97
N LEU A 249 -35.43 -13.11 -2.04
CA LEU A 249 -36.53 -12.25 -2.45
C LEU A 249 -37.73 -12.47 -1.53
N VAL A 250 -38.53 -11.41 -1.32
CA VAL A 250 -39.79 -11.50 -0.56
C VAL A 250 -40.77 -12.51 -1.22
N ASP A 251 -40.63 -12.70 -2.53
CA ASP A 251 -41.43 -13.60 -3.39
C ASP A 251 -40.76 -14.97 -3.67
N ASN A 252 -40.04 -15.52 -2.69
CA ASN A 252 -39.48 -16.88 -2.80
C ASN A 252 -40.56 -17.98 -2.68
N MET A 253 -40.23 -19.21 -3.07
CA MET A 253 -41.17 -20.35 -3.07
C MET A 253 -41.83 -20.51 -1.68
N HIS A 254 -43.14 -20.28 -1.60
CA HIS A 254 -43.88 -20.23 -0.34
C HIS A 254 -45.04 -21.24 -0.34
N LYS A 255 -45.27 -21.93 0.79
CA LYS A 255 -46.32 -22.96 0.93
C LYS A 255 -47.76 -22.44 0.73
N LYS A 256 -47.97 -21.12 0.91
CA LYS A 256 -49.27 -20.46 0.72
C LYS A 256 -49.46 -20.05 -0.74
N TYR A 257 -50.54 -20.50 -1.36
CA TYR A 257 -50.88 -20.30 -2.78
C TYR A 257 -51.10 -18.83 -3.21
N ARG A 258 -51.23 -17.89 -2.26
CA ARG A 258 -51.53 -16.46 -2.50
C ARG A 258 -50.41 -15.47 -2.15
N ARG A 259 -49.17 -15.93 -1.88
CA ARG A 259 -47.99 -15.04 -1.75
C ARG A 259 -47.25 -15.00 -3.09
N GLY A 260 -46.80 -13.80 -3.48
CA GLY A 260 -46.36 -13.43 -4.83
C GLY A 260 -45.33 -14.36 -5.47
N ARG A 261 -45.44 -14.51 -6.79
CA ARG A 261 -44.53 -15.27 -7.65
C ARG A 261 -44.20 -14.39 -8.86
N ALA A 262 -43.25 -13.47 -8.76
CA ALA A 262 -42.85 -12.68 -9.93
C ALA A 262 -41.58 -11.82 -9.70
N ALA A 263 -40.58 -12.25 -8.93
CA ALA A 263 -39.36 -11.43 -8.81
C ALA A 263 -38.66 -11.15 -10.16
N ALA A 264 -38.79 -12.06 -11.13
CA ALA A 264 -38.33 -11.87 -12.50
C ALA A 264 -39.22 -10.95 -13.37
N LEU A 265 -40.35 -10.48 -12.83
CA LEU A 265 -41.34 -9.65 -13.53
C LEU A 265 -41.78 -8.42 -12.72
N ASN A 266 -41.26 -8.21 -11.51
CA ASN A 266 -41.64 -7.14 -10.58
C ASN A 266 -40.41 -6.48 -9.95
N MET A 267 -40.59 -5.25 -9.47
CA MET A 267 -39.62 -4.58 -8.60
C MET A 267 -39.94 -4.87 -7.13
N VAL A 268 -38.91 -5.19 -6.35
CA VAL A 268 -39.07 -5.54 -4.93
C VAL A 268 -38.22 -4.62 -4.07
N ILE A 269 -38.86 -3.93 -3.13
CA ILE A 269 -38.17 -3.14 -2.11
C ILE A 269 -37.63 -4.10 -1.05
N THR A 270 -36.37 -3.92 -0.70
CA THR A 270 -35.62 -4.72 0.26
C THR A 270 -34.79 -3.80 1.15
N GLU A 271 -34.32 -4.33 2.29
CA GLU A 271 -33.37 -3.63 3.14
C GLU A 271 -31.96 -3.71 2.56
N THR A 272 -31.13 -2.72 2.87
CA THR A 272 -29.72 -2.71 2.51
C THR A 272 -28.88 -2.12 3.62
N GLY A 273 -27.66 -2.63 3.77
CA GLY A 273 -26.64 -2.07 4.67
C GLY A 273 -25.84 -0.93 4.05
N ALA A 274 -26.27 -0.36 2.91
CA ALA A 274 -25.51 0.63 2.15
C ALA A 274 -25.13 1.87 2.99
N GLY A 275 -26.06 2.41 3.79
CA GLY A 275 -25.78 3.55 4.66
C GLY A 275 -24.66 3.25 5.66
N THR A 276 -24.75 2.11 6.35
CA THR A 276 -23.73 1.65 7.30
C THR A 276 -22.39 1.35 6.61
N ALA A 277 -22.42 0.76 5.42
CA ALA A 277 -21.22 0.45 4.64
C ALA A 277 -20.48 1.72 4.21
N VAL A 278 -21.20 2.73 3.71
CA VAL A 278 -20.61 4.04 3.37
C VAL A 278 -20.09 4.74 4.62
N ALA A 279 -20.81 4.70 5.74
CA ALA A 279 -20.39 5.32 7.00
C ALA A 279 -19.06 4.71 7.53
N LYS A 280 -18.78 3.43 7.26
CA LYS A 280 -17.46 2.84 7.55
C LYS A 280 -16.35 3.51 6.75
N ALA A 281 -16.62 3.91 5.50
CA ALA A 281 -15.65 4.58 4.65
C ALA A 281 -15.54 6.09 4.93
N ILE A 282 -16.64 6.70 5.36
CA ILE A 282 -16.77 8.13 5.69
C ILE A 282 -17.41 8.25 7.09
N PRO A 283 -16.61 8.17 8.17
CA PRO A 283 -17.15 8.14 9.53
C PRO A 283 -17.99 9.35 9.95
N SER A 284 -17.81 10.52 9.31
CA SER A 284 -18.63 11.70 9.59
C SER A 284 -20.10 11.55 9.14
N LEU A 285 -20.41 10.52 8.36
CA LEU A 285 -21.77 10.19 7.91
C LEU A 285 -22.44 9.12 8.78
N ASP A 286 -21.79 8.64 9.84
CA ASP A 286 -22.38 7.68 10.77
C ASP A 286 -23.67 8.25 11.39
N GLY A 287 -24.75 7.46 11.35
CA GLY A 287 -26.08 7.87 11.79
C GLY A 287 -26.81 8.90 10.92
N LYS A 288 -26.20 9.45 9.86
CA LYS A 288 -26.82 10.47 8.99
C LYS A 288 -27.57 9.89 7.78
N LEU A 289 -27.28 8.65 7.39
CA LEU A 289 -27.78 8.05 6.16
C LEU A 289 -28.76 6.93 6.44
N THR A 290 -29.94 7.02 5.84
CA THR A 290 -30.89 5.91 5.72
C THR A 290 -30.71 5.22 4.36
N SER A 291 -31.10 3.96 4.23
CA SER A 291 -30.97 3.26 2.95
C SER A 291 -32.01 2.18 2.72
N ASN A 292 -32.50 2.08 1.48
CA ASN A 292 -33.31 0.98 0.96
C ASN A 292 -32.68 0.43 -0.33
N ALA A 293 -33.11 -0.75 -0.75
CA ALA A 293 -32.70 -1.32 -2.02
C ALA A 293 -33.90 -1.77 -2.85
N ILE A 294 -33.81 -1.58 -4.17
CA ILE A 294 -34.79 -2.09 -5.13
C ILE A 294 -34.14 -3.19 -5.96
N ARG A 295 -34.82 -4.34 -6.05
CA ARG A 295 -34.48 -5.41 -6.98
C ARG A 295 -35.25 -5.23 -8.26
N VAL A 296 -34.54 -5.25 -9.38
CA VAL A 296 -35.12 -5.05 -10.71
C VAL A 296 -34.89 -6.26 -11.60
N PRO A 297 -35.85 -6.58 -12.50
CA PRO A 297 -35.76 -7.73 -13.37
C PRO A 297 -34.91 -7.46 -14.62
N VAL A 298 -33.63 -7.18 -14.41
CA VAL A 298 -32.66 -6.93 -15.49
C VAL A 298 -31.51 -7.94 -15.40
N PRO A 299 -30.91 -8.35 -16.54
CA PRO A 299 -29.86 -9.37 -16.55
C PRO A 299 -28.58 -8.92 -15.84
N ASN A 300 -28.27 -7.63 -15.88
CA ASN A 300 -27.16 -7.02 -15.15
C ASN A 300 -27.41 -5.51 -15.08
N GLY A 301 -27.04 -4.88 -13.98
CA GLY A 301 -27.19 -3.44 -13.79
C GLY A 301 -27.18 -3.06 -12.33
N SER A 302 -26.67 -1.86 -12.06
CA SER A 302 -26.74 -1.25 -10.74
C SER A 302 -26.92 0.26 -10.91
N LEU A 303 -27.82 0.84 -10.13
CA LEU A 303 -28.05 2.28 -10.05
C LEU A 303 -28.06 2.68 -8.58
N VAL A 304 -27.67 3.90 -8.26
CA VAL A 304 -27.92 4.48 -6.95
C VAL A 304 -28.53 5.85 -7.10
N VAL A 305 -29.56 6.10 -6.31
CA VAL A 305 -30.17 7.42 -6.17
C VAL A 305 -29.78 7.97 -4.80
N LEU A 306 -29.32 9.22 -4.80
CA LEU A 306 -28.92 9.95 -3.59
C LEU A 306 -29.91 11.08 -3.35
N ASN A 307 -30.51 11.14 -2.17
CA ASN A 307 -31.27 12.29 -1.70
C ASN A 307 -30.59 12.84 -0.45
N LEU A 308 -30.04 14.06 -0.52
CA LEU A 308 -29.19 14.63 0.51
C LEU A 308 -29.71 16.00 0.94
N GLU A 309 -29.74 16.23 2.25
CA GLU A 309 -29.87 17.55 2.84
C GLU A 309 -28.48 18.04 3.25
N VAL A 310 -28.11 19.24 2.82
CA VAL A 310 -26.77 19.83 3.03
C VAL A 310 -26.86 21.16 3.78
N ASN A 311 -25.78 21.54 4.46
CA ASN A 311 -25.72 22.77 5.27
C ASN A 311 -25.67 24.05 4.44
N GLN A 312 -25.19 23.97 3.19
CA GLN A 312 -24.99 25.12 2.32
C GLN A 312 -26.05 25.18 1.22
N THR A 313 -26.67 26.35 1.03
CA THR A 313 -27.53 26.59 -0.14
C THR A 313 -26.72 26.43 -1.42
N THR A 314 -27.21 25.63 -2.36
CA THR A 314 -26.48 25.28 -3.59
C THR A 314 -27.41 25.23 -4.80
N THR A 315 -26.84 25.14 -6.01
CA THR A 315 -27.56 24.95 -7.28
C THR A 315 -27.05 23.72 -8.01
N ILE A 316 -27.79 23.25 -9.01
CA ILE A 316 -27.39 22.09 -9.83
C ILE A 316 -26.04 22.36 -10.51
N GLU A 317 -25.83 23.59 -11.01
CA GLU A 317 -24.59 23.99 -11.68
C GLU A 317 -23.41 23.97 -10.70
N SER A 318 -23.61 24.44 -9.48
CA SER A 318 -22.58 24.44 -8.42
C SER A 318 -22.18 23.01 -8.03
N VAL A 319 -23.16 22.14 -7.80
CA VAL A 319 -22.91 20.72 -7.48
C VAL A 319 -22.16 20.03 -8.62
N ASN A 320 -22.60 20.22 -9.87
CA ASN A 320 -21.94 19.65 -11.04
C ASN A 320 -20.50 20.17 -11.19
N ALA A 321 -20.25 21.44 -10.89
CA ALA A 321 -18.91 22.02 -10.92
C ALA A 321 -18.00 21.42 -9.84
N ILE A 322 -18.50 21.23 -8.62
CA ILE A 322 -17.77 20.59 -7.51
C ILE A 322 -17.37 19.16 -7.88
N ILE A 323 -18.31 18.37 -8.40
CA ILE A 323 -18.05 16.99 -8.82
C ILE A 323 -17.06 16.95 -9.97
N LYS A 324 -17.24 17.79 -10.99
CA LYS A 324 -16.34 17.86 -12.15
C LYS A 324 -14.92 18.25 -11.74
N LYS A 325 -14.78 19.23 -10.86
CA LYS A 325 -13.48 19.65 -10.32
C LYS A 325 -12.80 18.49 -9.59
N SER A 326 -13.53 17.83 -8.69
CA SER A 326 -13.00 16.72 -7.89
C SER A 326 -12.63 15.50 -8.74
N ALA A 327 -13.34 15.26 -9.84
CA ALA A 327 -13.01 14.19 -10.78
C ALA A 327 -11.75 14.46 -11.60
N LEU A 328 -11.38 15.73 -11.78
CA LEU A 328 -10.19 16.16 -12.55
C LEU A 328 -8.97 16.38 -11.65
N GLU A 329 -9.18 16.69 -10.38
CA GLU A 329 -8.12 16.72 -9.38
C GLU A 329 -7.71 15.28 -9.06
N VAL A 330 -6.55 14.85 -9.56
CA VAL A 330 -5.90 13.63 -9.06
C VAL A 330 -5.73 13.83 -7.56
N ILE A 331 -6.39 12.99 -6.76
CA ILE A 331 -6.23 12.95 -5.31
C ILE A 331 -4.73 12.80 -5.04
N LYS A 332 -4.09 13.89 -4.61
CA LYS A 332 -2.66 13.96 -4.29
C LYS A 332 -2.42 13.49 -2.87
#